data_AF-A0A537V6A9-F1
#
_entry.id   AF-A0A537V6A9-F1
#
_cell.length_a   1.000
_cell.length_b   1.000
_cell.length_c   1.000
_cell.angle_alpha   90.00
_cell.angle_beta   90.00
_cell.angle_gamma   90.00
#
_symmetry.space_group_name_H-M   'P 1'
#
loop_
_entity.id
_entity.type
_entity.pdbx_description
1 polymer ?
#
loop_
_entity_poly.entity_id
_entity_poly.type
_entity_poly.pdbx_seq_one_letter_code
_entity_poly.pdbx_strand_id
1 'polypeptide(L)'
;MTSMTPLRSRMIEDMTLAGLAPRTQEVYLQAVRRLAAHYKRSPDLLSEEEVRAYLLHLRDQRGVARGTFKTNHGGIRFLFHRTLDRDWPLLLKKESARPRSSVCPPSCRTLRSAHSLAA
;
A
#
# COMPACT_ATOMS: atom_id res chain seq x y z
N MET A 1 -12.65 -18.07 -11.38
CA MET A 1 -11.30 -17.80 -11.95
C MET A 1 -11.24 -16.32 -12.31
N THR A 2 -10.30 -15.57 -11.75
CA THR A 2 -10.16 -14.14 -12.12
C THR A 2 -9.36 -14.08 -13.41
N SER A 3 -10.03 -13.87 -14.53
CA SER A 3 -9.36 -13.67 -15.83
C SER A 3 -8.32 -12.55 -15.71
N MET A 4 -7.13 -12.76 -16.29
CA MET A 4 -6.09 -11.73 -16.31
C MET A 4 -6.50 -10.64 -17.29
N THR A 5 -6.85 -9.48 -16.74
CA THR A 5 -7.13 -8.29 -17.56
C THR A 5 -5.82 -7.59 -17.93
N PRO A 6 -5.74 -6.92 -19.09
CA PRO A 6 -4.54 -6.17 -19.48
C PRO A 6 -4.09 -5.16 -18.40
N LEU A 7 -5.04 -4.45 -17.79
CA LEU A 7 -4.76 -3.52 -16.70
C LEU A 7 -4.14 -4.21 -15.48
N ARG A 8 -4.61 -5.41 -15.14
CA ARG A 8 -4.07 -6.18 -14.03
C ARG A 8 -2.64 -6.65 -14.30
N SER A 9 -2.36 -7.14 -15.51
CA SER A 9 -1.01 -7.57 -15.90
C SER A 9 -0.04 -6.39 -15.84
N ARG A 10 -0.41 -5.25 -16.43
CA ARG A 10 0.39 -4.04 -16.38
C ARG A 10 0.69 -3.58 -14.95
N MET A 11 -0.32 -3.57 -14.08
CA MET A 11 -0.11 -3.22 -12.67
C MET A 11 0.86 -4.19 -11.97
N ILE A 12 0.83 -5.49 -12.29
CA ILE A 12 1.78 -6.49 -11.73
C ILE A 12 3.20 -6.21 -12.21
N GLU A 13 3.38 -5.93 -13.50
CA GLU A 13 4.67 -5.57 -14.09
C GLU A 13 5.24 -4.30 -13.44
N ASP A 14 4.42 -3.24 -13.34
CA ASP A 14 4.81 -1.98 -12.71
C ASP A 14 5.22 -2.18 -11.24
N MET A 15 4.47 -3.00 -10.48
CA MET A 15 4.82 -3.28 -9.09
C MET A 15 6.11 -4.10 -8.95
N THR A 16 6.36 -5.01 -9.91
CA THR A 16 7.59 -5.80 -9.96
C THR A 16 8.79 -4.93 -10.28
N LEU A 17 8.66 -4.01 -11.25
CA LEU A 17 9.69 -3.01 -11.58
C LEU A 17 9.96 -2.06 -10.40
N ALA A 18 8.94 -1.74 -9.60
CA ALA A 18 9.09 -0.94 -8.39
C ALA A 18 9.66 -1.72 -7.18
N GLY A 19 9.96 -3.02 -7.32
CA GLY A 19 10.56 -3.83 -6.26
C GLY A 19 9.61 -4.19 -5.12
N LEU A 20 8.29 -4.18 -5.35
CA LEU A 20 7.32 -4.55 -4.33
C LEU A 20 7.31 -6.06 -4.09
N ALA A 21 7.37 -6.45 -2.81
CA ALA A 21 7.29 -7.86 -2.41
C ALA A 21 5.98 -8.51 -2.90
N PRO A 22 5.98 -9.80 -3.28
CA PRO A 22 4.80 -10.49 -3.84
C PRO A 22 3.54 -10.35 -2.96
N ARG A 23 3.71 -10.47 -1.64
CA ARG A 23 2.60 -10.30 -0.69
C ARG A 23 1.99 -8.90 -0.74
N THR A 24 2.81 -7.86 -0.93
CA THR A 24 2.29 -6.49 -1.08
C THR A 24 1.57 -6.32 -2.40
N GLN A 25 2.08 -6.92 -3.48
CA GLN A 25 1.41 -6.93 -4.78
C GLN A 25 0.00 -7.53 -4.68
N GLU A 26 -0.14 -8.67 -4.02
CA GLU A 26 -1.44 -9.31 -3.80
C GLU A 26 -2.42 -8.41 -3.06
N VAL A 27 -1.98 -7.76 -1.98
CA VAL A 27 -2.86 -6.87 -1.21
C VAL A 27 -3.27 -5.65 -2.03
N TYR A 28 -2.37 -5.09 -2.85
CA TYR A 28 -2.68 -3.95 -3.71
C TYR A 28 -3.69 -4.33 -4.80
N LEU A 29 -3.48 -5.48 -5.44
CA LEU A 29 -4.41 -6.03 -6.42
C LEU A 29 -5.79 -6.31 -5.81
N GLN A 30 -5.83 -6.78 -4.57
CA GLN A 30 -7.09 -7.02 -3.87
C GLN A 30 -7.81 -5.71 -3.52
N ALA A 31 -7.08 -4.66 -3.19
CA ALA A 31 -7.65 -3.33 -2.98
C ALA A 31 -8.29 -2.78 -4.27
N VAL A 32 -7.59 -2.87 -5.41
CA VAL A 32 -8.12 -2.45 -6.71
C VAL A 32 -9.34 -3.26 -7.12
N ARG A 33 -9.33 -4.58 -6.88
CA ARG A 33 -10.51 -5.43 -7.11
C ARG A 33 -11.72 -4.99 -6.29
N ARG A 34 -11.53 -4.63 -5.02
CA ARG A 34 -12.62 -4.15 -4.16
C ARG A 34 -13.18 -2.81 -4.64
N LEU A 35 -12.32 -1.92 -5.15
CA LEU A 35 -12.75 -0.67 -5.77
C LEU A 35 -13.59 -0.93 -7.03
N ALA A 36 -13.08 -1.76 -7.95
CA ALA A 36 -13.81 -2.13 -9.16
C ALA A 36 -15.14 -2.81 -8.86
N ALA A 37 -15.19 -3.67 -7.84
CA ALA A 37 -16.42 -4.33 -7.40
C ALA A 37 -17.44 -3.36 -6.78
N HIS A 38 -16.98 -2.28 -6.13
CA HIS A 38 -17.86 -1.27 -5.55
C HIS A 38 -18.60 -0.48 -6.64
N TYR A 39 -17.89 -0.06 -7.70
CA TYR A 39 -18.48 0.69 -8.82
C TYR A 39 -19.00 -0.17 -9.96
N LYS A 40 -18.77 -1.50 -9.90
CA LYS A 40 -19.08 -2.48 -10.96
C LYS A 40 -18.56 -2.05 -12.34
N ARG A 41 -17.44 -1.34 -12.35
CA ARG A 41 -16.81 -0.77 -13.55
C ARG A 41 -15.30 -0.92 -13.44
N SER A 42 -14.65 -0.87 -14.60
CA SER A 42 -13.19 -0.93 -14.66
C SER A 42 -12.59 0.31 -13.96
N PRO A 43 -11.57 0.15 -13.11
CA PRO A 43 -11.08 1.24 -12.26
C PRO A 43 -10.40 2.38 -13.04
N ASP A 44 -9.96 2.13 -14.27
CA ASP A 44 -9.50 3.15 -15.21
C ASP A 44 -10.62 4.10 -15.68
N LEU A 45 -11.89 3.73 -15.55
CA LEU A 45 -13.01 4.62 -15.91
C LEU A 45 -13.46 5.53 -14.76
N LEU A 46 -12.85 5.41 -13.58
CA LEU A 46 -13.25 6.18 -12.39
C LEU A 46 -12.64 7.58 -12.40
N SER A 47 -13.39 8.56 -11.88
CA SER A 47 -12.91 9.92 -11.65
C SER A 47 -12.19 10.06 -10.30
N GLU A 48 -11.47 11.18 -10.11
CA GLU A 48 -10.80 11.49 -8.84
C GLU A 48 -11.83 11.59 -7.69
N GLU A 49 -12.99 12.19 -7.95
CA GLU A 49 -14.07 12.39 -6.98
C GLU A 49 -14.69 11.05 -6.56
N GLU A 50 -14.90 10.13 -7.49
CA GLU A 50 -15.40 8.79 -7.17
C GLU A 50 -14.39 8.05 -6.29
N VAL A 51 -13.10 8.08 -6.65
CA VAL A 51 -12.05 7.43 -5.85
C VAL A 51 -11.94 8.07 -4.47
N ARG A 52 -12.09 9.39 -4.36
CA ARG A 52 -12.17 10.10 -3.07
C ARG A 52 -13.36 9.63 -2.23
N ALA A 53 -14.55 9.58 -2.83
CA ALA A 53 -15.76 9.14 -2.16
C ALA A 53 -15.63 7.71 -1.64
N TYR A 54 -15.03 6.82 -2.43
CA TYR A 54 -14.77 5.44 -2.01
C TYR A 54 -13.81 5.34 -0.82
N LEU A 55 -12.70 6.10 -0.84
CA LEU A 55 -11.76 6.11 0.27
C LEU A 55 -12.41 6.65 1.55
N LEU A 56 -13.25 7.67 1.45
CA LEU A 56 -14.04 8.17 2.58
C LEU A 56 -15.04 7.13 3.08
N HIS A 57 -15.75 6.44 2.18
CA HIS A 57 -16.65 5.35 2.52
C HIS A 57 -15.94 4.23 3.29
N LEU A 58 -14.73 3.83 2.85
CA LEU A 58 -13.93 2.85 3.58
C LEU A 58 -13.60 3.33 5.00
N ARG A 59 -13.18 4.59 5.15
CA ARG A 59 -12.81 5.15 6.44
C ARG A 59 -14.00 5.27 7.39
N ASP A 60 -15.10 5.85 6.90
CA ASP A 60 -16.17 6.36 7.76
C ASP A 60 -17.32 5.35 7.91
N GLN A 61 -17.67 4.60 6.87
CA GLN A 61 -18.83 3.69 6.88
C GLN A 61 -18.44 2.24 7.19
N ARG A 62 -17.30 1.77 6.69
CA ARG A 62 -16.81 0.40 6.95
C ARG A 62 -16.02 0.27 8.25
N GLY A 63 -15.55 1.39 8.81
CA GLY A 63 -14.71 1.41 10.02
C GLY A 63 -13.45 0.55 9.89
N VAL A 64 -12.86 0.43 8.69
CA VAL A 64 -11.71 -0.46 8.49
C VAL A 64 -10.54 -0.03 9.35
N ALA A 65 -9.89 -1.02 9.98
CA ALA A 65 -8.67 -0.79 10.77
C ALA A 65 -7.64 0.02 9.97
N ARG A 66 -6.92 0.92 10.67
CA ARG A 66 -5.98 1.88 10.04
C ARG A 66 -4.95 1.21 9.14
N GLY A 67 -4.44 0.03 9.51
CA GLY A 67 -3.51 -0.75 8.70
C GLY A 67 -4.14 -1.19 7.38
N THR A 68 -5.34 -1.75 7.43
CA THR A 68 -6.11 -2.13 6.25
C THR A 68 -6.39 -0.93 5.34
N PHE A 69 -6.81 0.21 5.91
CA PHE A 69 -7.03 1.42 5.13
C PHE A 69 -5.76 1.87 4.40
N LYS A 70 -4.61 1.90 5.08
CA LYS A 70 -3.32 2.27 4.48
C LYS A 70 -2.97 1.39 3.29
N THR A 71 -3.13 0.07 3.41
CA THR A 71 -2.79 -0.83 2.30
C THR A 71 -3.77 -0.71 1.14
N ASN A 72 -5.07 -0.48 1.42
CA ASN A 72 -6.05 -0.23 0.35
C ASN A 72 -5.76 1.09 -0.38
N HIS A 73 -5.52 2.17 0.37
CA HIS A 73 -5.13 3.46 -0.17
C HIS A 73 -3.83 3.37 -0.98
N GLY A 74 -2.83 2.63 -0.49
CA GLY A 74 -1.55 2.42 -1.18
C GLY A 74 -1.74 1.73 -2.53
N GLY A 75 -2.53 0.66 -2.60
CA GLY A 75 -2.80 -0.04 -3.86
C GLY A 75 -3.58 0.81 -4.87
N ILE A 76 -4.58 1.55 -4.40
CA ILE A 76 -5.35 2.48 -5.24
C ILE A 76 -4.45 3.60 -5.76
N ARG A 77 -3.63 4.20 -4.88
CA ARG A 77 -2.63 5.20 -5.27
C ARG A 77 -1.68 4.66 -6.32
N PHE A 78 -1.16 3.44 -6.14
CA PHE A 78 -0.22 2.84 -7.07
C PHE A 78 -0.84 2.69 -8.46
N LEU A 79 -2.06 2.15 -8.54
CA LEU A 79 -2.77 1.99 -9.81
C LEU A 79 -2.90 3.33 -10.55
N PHE A 80 -3.44 4.35 -9.90
CA PHE A 80 -3.73 5.61 -10.59
C PHE A 80 -2.46 6.40 -10.93
N HIS A 81 -1.52 6.50 -10.00
CA HIS A 81 -0.33 7.32 -10.21
C HIS A 81 0.76 6.61 -11.04
N ARG A 82 1.02 5.31 -10.81
CA ARG A 82 2.10 4.60 -11.53
C ARG A 82 1.59 3.89 -12.78
N THR A 83 0.47 3.19 -12.70
CA THR A 83 -0.02 2.40 -13.84
C THR A 83 -0.85 3.23 -14.82
N LEU A 84 -1.71 4.12 -14.35
CA LEU A 84 -2.58 4.93 -15.21
C LEU A 84 -2.05 6.35 -15.48
N ASP A 85 -0.89 6.70 -14.92
CA ASP A 85 -0.22 7.99 -15.08
C ASP A 85 -1.13 9.19 -14.78
N ARG A 86 -1.90 9.08 -13.69
CA ARG A 86 -2.82 10.12 -13.21
C ARG A 86 -2.25 10.80 -11.97
N ASP A 87 -1.84 12.04 -12.15
CA ASP A 87 -1.32 12.89 -11.07
C ASP A 87 -2.41 13.60 -10.28
N TRP A 88 -3.30 12.82 -9.69
CA TRP A 88 -4.38 13.34 -8.84
C TRP A 88 -3.83 13.89 -7.51
N PRO A 89 -4.07 15.18 -7.18
CA PRO A 89 -3.70 15.76 -5.89
C PRO A 89 -4.21 14.97 -4.69
N LEU A 90 -5.37 14.30 -4.83
CA LEU A 90 -5.93 13.39 -3.82
C LEU A 90 -4.95 12.30 -3.38
N LEU A 91 -4.18 11.76 -4.32
CA LEU A 91 -3.28 10.62 -4.12
C LEU A 91 -1.83 11.07 -3.93
N LEU A 92 -1.48 12.22 -4.51
CA LEU A 92 -0.23 12.93 -4.34
C LEU A 92 -0.25 13.76 -3.06
N LYS A 93 -0.13 13.08 -1.92
CA LYS A 93 0.19 13.79 -0.69
C LYS A 93 1.56 14.43 -0.87
N LYS A 94 1.62 15.76 -1.02
CA LYS A 94 2.86 16.54 -0.88
C LYS A 94 3.47 16.11 0.45
N GLU A 95 4.52 15.29 0.38
CA GLU A 95 5.33 14.94 1.53
C GLU A 95 6.00 16.23 1.99
N SER A 96 5.30 17.01 2.82
CA SER A 96 5.99 17.86 3.77
C SER A 96 6.77 16.90 4.66
N ALA A 97 8.06 16.77 4.34
CA ALA A 97 9.05 15.92 4.97
C ALA A 97 8.74 15.72 6.46
N ARG A 98 8.41 14.49 6.84
CA ARG A 98 8.60 14.07 8.23
C ARG A 98 9.94 13.33 8.27
N PRO A 99 10.96 13.82 8.99
CA PRO A 99 12.19 13.07 9.14
C PRO A 99 11.84 11.74 9.81
N ARG A 100 12.34 10.64 9.24
CA ARG A 100 12.22 9.32 9.85
C ARG A 100 13.05 9.33 11.13
N SER A 101 12.43 9.55 12.29
CA SER A 101 13.05 9.20 13.57
C SER A 101 12.93 7.68 13.77
N SER A 102 13.76 6.90 13.07
CA SER A 102 14.10 5.55 13.52
C SER A 102 15.20 5.67 14.56
N VAL A 103 14.84 6.11 15.77
CA VAL A 103 15.70 5.88 16.93
C VAL A 103 15.45 4.45 17.35
N CYS A 104 16.33 3.53 16.94
CA CYS A 104 16.43 2.23 17.59
C CYS A 104 16.95 2.48 19.02
N PRO A 105 16.27 2.03 20.07
CA PRO A 105 16.86 2.05 21.41
C PRO A 105 18.07 1.09 21.43
N PRO A 106 19.26 1.51 21.89
CA PRO A 106 20.39 0.61 22.05
C PRO A 106 20.19 -0.14 23.36
N SER A 107 19.46 -1.23 23.34
CA SER A 107 19.50 -2.20 24.45
C SER A 107 19.79 -3.59 23.92
N CYS A 108 21.02 -3.76 23.45
CA CYS A 108 21.73 -5.03 23.28
C CYS A 108 23.23 -4.80 23.57
N ARG A 109 23.52 -4.34 24.78
CA ARG A 109 24.84 -4.33 25.45
C ARG A 109 24.45 -4.43 26.92
N THR A 110 24.60 -5.55 27.61
CA THR A 110 25.81 -6.32 27.86
C THR A 110 25.41 -7.55 28.67
N LEU A 111 26.03 -8.70 28.42
CA LEU A 111 26.47 -9.62 29.47
C LEU A 111 27.60 -10.49 28.86
N ARG A 112 28.82 -9.94 28.94
CA ARG A 112 30.07 -10.68 28.84
C ARG A 112 30.62 -10.77 30.26
N SER A 113 30.62 -11.98 30.82
CA SER A 113 31.53 -12.51 31.86
C SER A 113 30.89 -13.77 32.46
N ALA A 114 31.60 -14.85 32.78
CA ALA A 114 33.03 -15.11 32.76
C ALA A 114 33.26 -16.62 32.65
N HIS A 115 34.30 -17.00 31.93
CA HIS A 115 35.00 -18.26 32.20
C HIS A 115 35.79 -18.10 33.50
N SER A 116 35.72 -19.08 34.39
CA SER A 116 36.85 -19.42 35.27
C SER A 116 36.83 -20.92 35.56
N LEU A 117 37.81 -21.59 34.96
CA LEU A 117 38.37 -22.86 35.38
C LEU A 117 39.39 -22.59 36.48
N ALA A 118 39.28 -23.30 37.61
CA ALA A 118 40.35 -23.68 38.52
C ALA A 118 39.75 -24.84 39.36
N ALA A 119 40.16 -26.07 39.08
CA ALA A 119 41.26 -26.80 39.74
C ALA A 119 40.79 -27.38 41.09
#